data_AF-A0A813F7W9-F1
#
_entry.id   AF-A0A813F7W9-F1
#
_cell.length_a   1.000
_cell.length_b   1.000
_cell.length_c   1.000
_cell.angle_alpha   90.00
_cell.angle_beta   90.00
_cell.angle_gamma   90.00
#
_symmetry.space_group_name_H-M   'P 1'
#
loop_
_entity.id
_entity.type
_entity.pdbx_description
1 polymer ?
#
loop_
_entity_poly.entity_id
_entity_poly.type
_entity_poly.pdbx_seq_one_letter_code
_entity_poly.pdbx_strand_id
1 'polypeptide(L)'
;MRCPSRSTVVGSCARRSKRCCVWQSDAGNEDLENQKLPSPWPSPCKYPISPRTPSWRSFQASDEDDFQSCDEAEAKEPSATPLVQVRMKLPPQNKNRVSHYQWIEELLQTIVAGDSSSLCKADKGKRPPGQGCAPLFVVAGACPNSFCGMQAVLFSQVGHGVDFWFVKPLPGNNDVLDKNTLKLHTKGPYKNSPGRSKQVYAPLAHKFAQGGDSSGPMFGVDSSGRAFIEEDLGNGERTRLLIYLVWQEAWSSPIAFRKFVRGKICYQRGRLEAPGPEEQTASLFFARQYEIRDGNVFIASAGDGEPIHSLLPPDSFQEMYETHF
;
A
#
# COMPACT_ATOMS: atom_id res chain seq x y z
N MET A 1 -35.27 53.54 50.61
CA MET A 1 -33.98 53.01 50.10
C MET A 1 -34.25 51.61 49.57
N ARG A 2 -34.05 51.37 48.26
CA ARG A 2 -34.59 50.22 47.52
C ARG A 2 -33.59 49.06 47.42
N CYS A 3 -34.16 47.86 47.49
CA CYS A 3 -33.58 46.54 47.21
C CYS A 3 -33.49 46.24 45.69
N PRO A 4 -32.85 45.13 45.27
CA PRO A 4 -32.03 45.03 44.06
C PRO A 4 -32.74 44.41 42.85
N SER A 5 -32.18 44.62 41.65
CA SER A 5 -32.54 43.89 40.42
C SER A 5 -31.51 42.81 40.08
N ARG A 6 -31.98 41.56 40.05
CA ARG A 6 -31.33 40.42 39.38
C ARG A 6 -31.64 40.50 37.88
N SER A 7 -30.65 40.32 37.02
CA SER A 7 -30.87 39.95 35.62
C SER A 7 -30.39 38.52 35.37
N THR A 8 -31.22 37.80 34.63
CA THR A 8 -31.18 36.37 34.39
C THR A 8 -30.30 36.06 33.18
N VAL A 9 -29.32 35.18 33.32
CA VAL A 9 -28.58 34.58 32.21
C VAL A 9 -29.21 33.23 31.88
N VAL A 10 -29.78 33.10 30.68
CA VAL A 10 -30.11 31.79 30.08
C VAL A 10 -29.71 31.83 28.61
N GLY A 11 -28.53 31.27 28.30
CA GLY A 11 -28.06 31.03 26.94
C GLY A 11 -27.65 29.57 26.81
N SER A 12 -28.55 28.77 26.24
CA SER A 12 -28.46 27.32 26.10
C SER A 12 -27.24 26.91 25.26
N CYS A 13 -26.29 26.20 25.88
CA CYS A 13 -25.14 25.60 25.20
C CYS A 13 -25.55 24.23 24.65
N ALA A 14 -25.85 24.16 23.35
CA ALA A 14 -26.09 22.91 22.65
C ALA A 14 -24.79 22.07 22.60
N ARG A 15 -24.62 21.14 23.55
CA ARG A 15 -23.57 20.13 23.52
C ARG A 15 -23.84 19.13 22.38
N ARG A 16 -23.24 19.36 21.21
CA ARG A 16 -23.05 18.30 20.21
C ARG A 16 -22.08 17.26 20.79
N SER A 17 -22.59 16.08 21.11
CA SER A 17 -21.81 14.90 21.46
C SER A 17 -20.93 14.50 20.26
N LYS A 18 -19.65 14.90 20.29
CA LYS A 18 -18.62 14.38 19.38
C LYS A 18 -18.13 13.05 19.98
N ARG A 19 -18.72 11.93 19.54
CA ARG A 19 -18.06 10.62 19.71
C ARG A 19 -16.98 10.52 18.65
N CYS A 20 -15.76 10.95 18.98
CA CYS A 20 -14.58 10.59 18.21
C CYS A 20 -14.27 9.10 18.45
N CYS A 21 -13.91 8.38 17.40
CA CYS A 21 -13.48 7.00 17.45
C CYS A 21 -12.24 6.89 18.35
N VAL A 22 -12.45 6.40 19.58
CA VAL A 22 -11.36 6.14 20.52
C VAL A 22 -10.78 4.77 20.17
N TRP A 23 -9.57 4.76 19.60
CA TRP A 23 -8.68 3.61 19.71
C TRP A 23 -8.06 3.67 21.11
N GLN A 24 -8.77 3.15 22.10
CA GLN A 24 -8.38 3.25 23.51
C GLN A 24 -7.08 2.45 23.71
N SER A 25 -5.98 3.16 23.91
CA SER A 25 -4.71 2.60 24.33
C SER A 25 -4.74 2.48 25.86
N ASP A 26 -5.36 1.42 26.36
CA ASP A 26 -5.24 1.09 27.77
C ASP A 26 -3.81 0.59 28.04
N ALA A 27 -3.06 1.36 28.82
CA ALA A 27 -1.85 0.91 29.48
C ALA A 27 -2.26 -0.03 30.63
N GLY A 28 -2.84 -1.18 30.28
CA GLY A 28 -3.12 -2.28 31.19
C GLY A 28 -1.86 -3.12 31.37
N ASN A 29 -1.42 -3.25 32.61
CA ASN A 29 -0.39 -4.17 33.04
C ASN A 29 -0.97 -5.60 32.92
N GLU A 30 -0.75 -6.27 31.79
CA GLU A 30 -1.13 -7.68 31.61
C GLU A 30 0.13 -8.55 31.68
N ASP A 31 0.30 -9.18 32.85
CA ASP A 31 1.05 -10.42 33.00
C ASP A 31 0.37 -11.49 32.14
N LEU A 32 0.93 -11.72 30.95
CA LEU A 32 0.58 -12.85 30.09
C LEU A 32 1.79 -13.77 29.99
N GLU A 33 1.92 -14.56 31.05
CA GLU A 33 2.65 -15.82 31.08
C GLU A 33 1.89 -16.87 30.24
N ASN A 34 2.61 -17.62 29.42
CA ASN A 34 2.17 -18.82 28.70
C ASN A 34 1.05 -18.69 27.65
N GLN A 35 1.36 -18.08 26.50
CA GLN A 35 0.85 -18.60 25.23
C GLN A 35 1.96 -19.37 24.50
N LYS A 36 1.79 -20.69 24.45
CA LYS A 36 2.57 -21.61 23.62
C LYS A 36 2.58 -21.10 22.18
N LEU A 37 3.75 -20.67 21.70
CA LEU A 37 3.99 -20.39 20.29
C LEU A 37 3.68 -21.66 19.48
N PRO A 38 2.94 -21.57 18.36
CA PRO A 38 2.85 -22.68 17.43
C PRO A 38 4.25 -23.01 16.87
N SER A 39 4.51 -24.32 16.78
CA SER A 39 5.73 -24.97 16.28
C SER A 39 6.27 -24.38 14.97
N PRO A 40 7.57 -24.58 14.68
CA PRO A 40 8.25 -23.98 13.53
C PRO A 40 7.63 -24.43 12.19
N TRP A 41 7.61 -23.47 11.27
CA TRP A 41 7.25 -23.58 9.86
C TRP A 41 7.69 -24.90 9.21
N PRO A 42 6.83 -25.54 8.37
CA PRO A 42 7.26 -26.68 7.58
C PRO A 42 8.39 -26.27 6.64
N SER A 43 9.43 -27.10 6.58
CA SER A 43 10.57 -26.94 5.68
C SER A 43 10.12 -26.83 4.21
N PRO A 44 10.86 -26.09 3.36
CA PRO A 44 10.47 -25.87 1.98
C PRO A 44 10.43 -27.19 1.19
N CYS A 45 9.33 -27.38 0.45
CA CYS A 45 9.14 -28.46 -0.51
C CYS A 45 10.28 -28.46 -1.53
N LYS A 46 11.07 -29.54 -1.55
CA LYS A 46 12.04 -29.84 -2.60
C LYS A 46 11.27 -30.31 -3.84
N TYR A 47 11.02 -29.40 -4.79
CA TYR A 47 10.64 -29.80 -6.14
C TYR A 47 11.91 -30.10 -6.95
N PRO A 48 12.01 -31.27 -7.60
CA PRO A 48 13.09 -31.53 -8.55
C PRO A 48 12.85 -30.69 -9.82
N ILE A 49 13.78 -29.78 -10.10
CA ILE A 49 13.88 -29.06 -11.37
C ILE A 49 14.28 -30.08 -12.43
N SER A 50 13.37 -30.39 -13.35
CA SER A 50 13.68 -31.17 -14.56
C SER A 50 13.89 -30.20 -15.73
N PRO A 51 15.08 -30.13 -16.35
CA PRO A 51 15.28 -29.30 -17.52
C PRO A 51 14.75 -30.02 -18.76
N ARG A 52 13.59 -29.61 -19.26
CA ARG A 52 13.19 -29.90 -20.64
C ARG A 52 13.52 -28.68 -21.49
N THR A 53 14.59 -28.78 -22.26
CA THR A 53 14.89 -27.86 -23.35
C THR A 53 13.92 -28.11 -24.51
N PRO A 54 13.28 -27.06 -25.06
CA PRO A 54 12.66 -27.16 -26.38
C PRO A 54 13.75 -27.06 -27.43
N SER A 55 13.89 -28.12 -28.22
CA SER A 55 14.62 -28.13 -29.49
C SER A 55 13.88 -27.22 -30.47
N TRP A 56 14.46 -26.05 -30.75
CA TRP A 56 14.03 -25.19 -31.85
C TRP A 56 14.49 -25.84 -33.16
N ARG A 57 13.54 -26.42 -33.90
CA ARG A 57 13.75 -26.79 -35.30
C ARG A 57 13.75 -25.54 -36.15
N SER A 58 14.83 -25.37 -36.88
CA SER A 58 14.99 -24.43 -37.98
C SER A 58 13.91 -24.66 -39.03
N PHE A 59 13.01 -23.70 -39.21
CA PHE A 59 12.17 -23.61 -40.40
C PHE A 59 12.88 -22.70 -41.40
N GLN A 60 13.41 -23.32 -42.45
CA GLN A 60 13.75 -22.67 -43.72
C GLN A 60 12.63 -23.00 -44.70
N ALA A 61 12.13 -21.96 -45.35
CA ALA A 61 11.43 -21.91 -46.65
C ALA A 61 10.60 -20.61 -46.64
N SER A 62 10.46 -19.84 -47.70
CA SER A 62 11.09 -19.75 -49.01
C SER A 62 10.47 -18.51 -49.65
N ASP A 63 11.24 -17.94 -50.57
CA ASP A 63 10.91 -17.01 -51.64
C ASP A 63 9.45 -16.80 -52.04
N GLU A 64 9.19 -15.51 -52.31
CA GLU A 64 8.47 -14.94 -53.46
C GLU A 64 7.02 -15.38 -53.71
N ASP A 65 6.10 -14.41 -53.55
CA ASP A 65 5.11 -14.12 -54.59
C ASP A 65 4.61 -12.67 -54.49
N ASP A 66 4.96 -11.90 -55.51
CA ASP A 66 4.39 -10.61 -55.89
C ASP A 66 2.89 -10.80 -56.19
N PHE A 67 2.02 -10.15 -55.40
CA PHE A 67 0.64 -9.91 -55.82
C PHE A 67 0.21 -8.49 -55.46
N GLN A 68 0.53 -7.58 -56.38
CA GLN A 68 0.05 -6.21 -56.41
C GLN A 68 -1.44 -6.23 -56.83
N SER A 69 -2.34 -6.27 -55.84
CA SER A 69 -3.79 -6.15 -56.04
C SER A 69 -4.27 -4.73 -55.75
N CYS A 70 -5.09 -4.23 -56.66
CA CYS A 70 -5.54 -2.86 -56.80
C CYS A 70 -6.36 -2.33 -55.61
N ASP A 71 -6.20 -1.02 -55.39
CA ASP A 71 -6.90 -0.15 -54.45
C ASP A 71 -8.42 -0.32 -54.47
N GLU A 72 -8.96 -0.96 -53.42
CA GLU A 72 -10.36 -0.80 -53.02
C GLU A 72 -10.37 0.11 -51.79
N ALA A 73 -10.78 1.36 -51.98
CA ALA A 73 -10.83 2.39 -50.96
C ALA A 73 -11.91 2.04 -49.91
N GLU A 74 -11.52 1.19 -48.96
CA GLU A 74 -12.33 0.80 -47.82
C GLU A 74 -12.63 2.06 -46.99
N ALA A 75 -13.90 2.46 -46.97
CA ALA A 75 -14.38 3.62 -46.25
C ALA A 75 -14.11 3.42 -44.75
N LYS A 76 -13.00 4.00 -44.30
CA LYS A 76 -12.56 4.02 -42.90
C LYS A 76 -13.68 4.58 -42.03
N GLU A 77 -14.44 3.69 -41.39
CA GLU A 77 -15.48 4.07 -40.44
C GLU A 77 -14.86 5.04 -39.43
N PRO A 78 -15.50 6.20 -39.18
CA PRO A 78 -14.97 7.18 -38.25
C PRO A 78 -14.87 6.53 -36.88
N SER A 79 -13.64 6.26 -36.43
CA SER A 79 -13.38 5.61 -35.15
C SER A 79 -14.06 6.41 -34.06
N ALA A 80 -15.13 5.85 -33.49
CA ALA A 80 -15.91 6.51 -32.46
C ALA A 80 -14.97 6.92 -31.32
N THR A 81 -14.82 8.22 -31.11
CA THR A 81 -14.01 8.74 -30.01
C THR A 81 -14.62 8.21 -28.71
N PRO A 82 -13.86 7.45 -27.90
CA PRO A 82 -14.41 6.88 -26.68
C PRO A 82 -14.91 8.02 -25.77
N LEU A 83 -16.20 7.98 -25.43
CA LEU A 83 -16.80 8.94 -24.51
C LEU A 83 -16.09 8.80 -23.16
N VAL A 84 -15.34 9.82 -22.78
CA VAL A 84 -14.71 9.91 -21.45
C VAL A 84 -15.83 10.00 -20.42
N GLN A 85 -16.14 8.89 -19.75
CA GLN A 85 -17.11 8.87 -18.67
C GLN A 85 -16.55 9.68 -17.49
N VAL A 86 -17.11 10.87 -17.26
CA VAL A 86 -16.80 11.70 -16.10
C VAL A 86 -17.32 10.98 -14.86
N ARG A 87 -16.41 10.48 -14.03
CA ARG A 87 -16.77 9.83 -12.76
C ARG A 87 -17.03 10.89 -11.70
N MET A 88 -18.14 10.73 -10.98
CA MET A 88 -18.44 11.58 -9.84
C MET A 88 -17.45 11.28 -8.71
N LYS A 89 -16.75 12.33 -8.27
CA LYS A 89 -15.82 12.24 -7.15
C LYS A 89 -16.59 12.34 -5.83
N LEU A 90 -16.30 11.42 -4.92
CA LEU A 90 -16.79 11.44 -3.55
C LEU A 90 -15.89 12.36 -2.71
N PRO A 91 -16.48 13.16 -1.81
CA PRO A 91 -15.70 14.03 -0.94
C PRO A 91 -14.79 13.21 0.00
N PRO A 92 -13.61 13.74 0.36
CA PRO A 92 -12.73 13.10 1.35
C PRO A 92 -13.46 12.83 2.68
N GLN A 93 -13.25 11.66 3.25
CA GLN A 93 -13.79 11.23 4.54
C GLN A 93 -12.73 11.27 5.65
N ASN A 94 -11.45 11.15 5.28
CA ASN A 94 -10.34 11.20 6.20
C ASN A 94 -10.00 12.65 6.56
N LYS A 95 -9.83 12.93 7.85
CA LYS A 95 -9.37 14.25 8.34
C LYS A 95 -7.86 14.43 8.21
N ASN A 96 -7.12 13.33 8.16
CA ASN A 96 -5.71 13.40 7.82
C ASN A 96 -5.56 13.80 6.36
N ARG A 97 -4.53 14.59 6.10
CA ARG A 97 -4.13 15.01 4.76
C ARG A 97 -2.85 14.28 4.38
N VAL A 98 -2.62 14.11 3.09
CA VAL A 98 -1.37 13.49 2.61
C VAL A 98 -0.18 14.36 3.02
N SER A 99 -0.34 15.68 2.94
CA SER A 99 0.64 16.67 3.40
C SER A 99 1.07 16.51 4.86
N HIS A 100 0.22 15.96 5.74
CA HIS A 100 0.61 15.68 7.13
C HIS A 100 1.66 14.57 7.28
N TYR A 101 1.92 13.83 6.21
CA TYR A 101 2.89 12.74 6.14
C TYR A 101 4.15 13.15 5.36
N GLN A 102 4.44 14.44 5.20
CA GLN A 102 5.66 14.87 4.51
C GLN A 102 6.94 14.31 5.13
N TRP A 103 6.95 14.06 6.44
CA TRP A 103 8.08 13.48 7.16
C TRP A 103 8.49 12.07 6.69
N ILE A 104 7.66 11.31 5.95
CA ILE A 104 8.07 10.01 5.37
C ILE A 104 8.68 10.12 3.96
N GLU A 105 8.80 11.30 3.37
CA GLU A 105 9.23 11.46 1.98
C GLU A 105 10.60 10.85 1.69
N GLU A 106 11.61 11.08 2.54
CA GLU A 106 12.96 10.49 2.42
C GLU A 106 12.90 8.95 2.40
N LEU A 107 12.04 8.36 3.24
CA LEU A 107 11.84 6.91 3.30
C LEU A 107 11.18 6.38 2.02
N LEU A 108 10.16 7.07 1.51
CA LEU A 108 9.51 6.70 0.25
C LEU A 108 10.50 6.78 -0.93
N GLN A 109 11.41 7.77 -0.93
CA GLN A 109 12.43 7.90 -1.97
C GLN A 109 13.37 6.71 -1.96
N THR A 110 13.81 6.27 -0.77
CA THR A 110 14.68 5.09 -0.65
C THR A 110 13.95 3.80 -1.07
N ILE A 111 12.66 3.66 -0.72
CA ILE A 111 11.84 2.55 -1.19
C ILE A 111 11.77 2.56 -2.71
N VAL A 112 11.44 3.70 -3.32
CA VAL A 112 11.33 3.84 -4.78
C VAL A 112 12.66 3.58 -5.51
N ALA A 113 13.79 3.93 -4.91
CA ALA A 113 15.11 3.66 -5.47
C ALA A 113 15.51 2.17 -5.41
N GLY A 114 14.82 1.34 -4.62
CA GLY A 114 15.22 -0.05 -4.40
C GLY A 114 16.49 -0.20 -3.53
N ASP A 115 16.89 0.85 -2.81
CA ASP A 115 18.08 0.85 -1.93
C ASP A 115 17.70 0.77 -0.43
N SER A 116 16.52 0.21 -0.14
CA SER A 116 15.95 0.22 1.21
C SER A 116 16.66 -0.76 2.17
N SER A 117 17.41 -1.73 1.63
CA SER A 117 18.15 -2.74 2.41
C SER A 117 19.14 -2.14 3.43
N SER A 118 19.66 -0.94 3.15
CA SER A 118 20.64 -0.24 3.99
C SER A 118 20.02 0.41 5.25
N LEU A 119 18.72 0.71 5.23
CA LEU A 119 18.03 1.48 6.27
C LEU A 119 17.77 0.67 7.54
N CYS A 120 17.47 -0.62 7.40
CA CYS A 120 17.15 -1.48 8.53
C CYS A 120 18.31 -2.42 8.85
N LYS A 121 19.47 -1.86 9.23
CA LYS A 121 20.59 -2.67 9.75
C LYS A 121 20.08 -3.49 10.95
N ALA A 122 20.03 -4.81 10.79
CA ALA A 122 19.60 -5.73 11.84
C ALA A 122 20.38 -5.45 13.13
N ASP A 123 19.69 -5.45 14.27
CA ASP A 123 20.38 -5.44 15.56
C ASP A 123 21.28 -6.68 15.62
N LYS A 124 22.57 -6.44 15.81
CA LYS A 124 23.68 -7.42 15.68
C LYS A 124 23.55 -8.68 16.55
N GLY A 125 22.49 -8.84 17.35
CA GLY A 125 22.36 -9.93 18.33
C GLY A 125 21.04 -10.72 18.31
N LYS A 126 20.08 -10.44 17.42
CA LYS A 126 18.77 -11.15 17.45
C LYS A 126 18.37 -11.88 16.18
N ARG A 127 19.02 -11.61 15.05
CA ARG A 127 18.68 -12.26 13.78
C ARG A 127 19.85 -13.10 13.29
N PRO A 128 19.58 -14.25 12.65
CA PRO A 128 20.62 -15.00 11.95
C PRO A 128 21.38 -14.07 11.00
N PRO A 129 22.72 -14.18 10.93
CA PRO A 129 23.50 -13.48 9.92
C PRO A 129 22.93 -13.80 8.53
N GLY A 130 22.68 -12.75 7.73
CA GLY A 130 22.09 -12.87 6.40
C GLY A 130 20.59 -12.58 6.30
N GLN A 131 19.86 -12.44 7.42
CA GLN A 131 18.47 -11.97 7.38
C GLN A 131 18.41 -10.44 7.38
N GLY A 132 18.47 -9.88 6.17
CA GLY A 132 18.25 -8.46 5.92
C GLY A 132 16.85 -8.00 6.36
N CYS A 133 16.72 -6.70 6.56
CA CYS A 133 15.45 -6.03 6.76
C CYS A 133 15.36 -4.92 5.71
N ALA A 134 14.29 -4.89 4.95
CA ALA A 134 14.13 -3.92 3.86
C ALA A 134 12.73 -3.32 3.90
N PRO A 135 12.58 -2.00 4.07
CA PRO A 135 11.33 -1.28 3.88
C PRO A 135 10.71 -1.60 2.51
N LEU A 136 9.44 -2.00 2.52
CA LEU A 136 8.69 -2.39 1.32
C LEU A 136 7.77 -1.27 0.85
N PHE A 137 6.90 -0.78 1.73
CA PHE A 137 5.96 0.31 1.47
C PHE A 137 5.42 0.84 2.80
N VAL A 138 4.81 2.03 2.74
CA VAL A 138 4.19 2.67 3.91
C VAL A 138 2.67 2.70 3.74
N VAL A 139 1.92 2.42 4.81
CA VAL A 139 0.47 2.66 4.89
C VAL A 139 0.21 3.90 5.76
N ALA A 140 -0.44 4.90 5.20
CA ALA A 140 -0.75 6.18 5.85
C ALA A 140 -2.26 6.46 5.85
N GLY A 141 -2.71 7.40 6.69
CA GLY A 141 -4.09 7.89 6.68
C GLY A 141 -4.94 7.46 7.89
N ALA A 142 -4.87 6.24 8.39
CA ALA A 142 -5.84 5.78 9.42
C ALA A 142 -5.61 6.29 10.86
N CYS A 143 -4.64 7.15 11.14
CA CYS A 143 -4.38 7.61 12.51
C CYS A 143 -4.42 9.14 12.66
N PRO A 144 -5.38 9.67 13.43
CA PRO A 144 -4.98 10.66 14.43
C PRO A 144 -5.87 10.52 15.68
N ASN A 145 -5.72 9.45 16.46
CA ASN A 145 -6.31 9.46 17.80
C ASN A 145 -5.58 10.53 18.62
N SER A 146 -6.27 11.41 19.35
CA SER A 146 -5.63 12.49 20.11
C SER A 146 -4.60 12.00 21.14
N PHE A 147 -4.66 10.73 21.52
CA PHE A 147 -3.75 10.07 22.45
C PHE A 147 -2.46 9.53 21.81
N CYS A 148 -2.44 9.37 20.48
CA CYS A 148 -1.29 8.83 19.76
C CYS A 148 -0.98 9.81 18.63
N GLY A 149 0.18 10.47 18.69
CA GLY A 149 0.61 11.40 17.65
C GLY A 149 0.58 10.80 16.23
N MET A 150 0.90 11.63 15.24
CA MET A 150 0.93 11.20 13.83
C MET A 150 1.80 9.94 13.68
N GLN A 151 1.29 8.94 12.95
CA GLN A 151 2.00 7.70 12.70
C GLN A 151 1.53 7.06 11.39
N ALA A 152 2.42 6.28 10.79
CA ALA A 152 2.16 5.45 9.62
C ALA A 152 2.61 4.01 9.91
N VAL A 153 2.16 3.04 9.12
CA VAL A 153 2.58 1.64 9.24
C VAL A 153 3.62 1.35 8.18
N LEU A 154 4.81 0.96 8.59
CA LEU A 154 5.86 0.50 7.70
C LEU A 154 5.74 -1.02 7.52
N PHE A 155 5.56 -1.48 6.29
CA PHE A 155 5.75 -2.88 5.92
C PHE A 155 7.20 -3.10 5.54
N SER A 156 7.80 -4.18 6.03
CA SER A 156 9.19 -4.51 5.78
C SER A 156 9.36 -6.00 5.53
N GLN A 157 10.26 -6.35 4.62
CA GLN A 157 10.76 -7.70 4.48
C GLN A 157 11.64 -8.01 5.69
N VAL A 158 11.44 -9.18 6.31
CA VAL A 158 12.22 -9.67 7.44
C VAL A 158 12.57 -11.13 7.18
N GLY A 159 13.82 -11.39 6.77
CA GLY A 159 14.22 -12.72 6.29
C GLY A 159 13.39 -13.13 5.06
N HIS A 160 12.67 -14.25 5.16
CA HIS A 160 11.76 -14.73 4.10
C HIS A 160 10.31 -14.28 4.27
N GLY A 161 9.99 -13.53 5.33
CA GLY A 161 8.64 -13.08 5.63
C GLY A 161 8.48 -11.56 5.44
N VAL A 162 7.25 -11.11 5.67
CA VAL A 162 6.90 -9.69 5.74
C VAL A 162 6.30 -9.41 7.10
N ASP A 163 6.82 -8.37 7.75
CA ASP A 163 6.34 -7.88 9.05
C ASP A 163 6.04 -6.38 8.95
N PHE A 164 5.38 -5.83 9.97
CA PHE A 164 5.00 -4.42 9.98
C PHE A 164 4.94 -3.82 11.39
N TRP A 165 5.19 -2.53 11.47
CA TRP A 165 5.15 -1.76 12.71
C TRP A 165 4.91 -0.27 12.43
N PHE A 166 4.73 0.52 13.49
CA PHE A 166 4.53 1.95 13.34
C PHE A 166 5.85 2.70 13.10
N VAL A 167 5.83 3.66 12.17
CA VAL A 167 6.84 4.72 12.07
C VAL A 167 6.20 6.03 12.49
N LYS A 168 7.01 6.91 13.08
CA LYS A 168 6.55 8.16 13.70
C LYS A 168 7.48 9.30 13.32
N PRO A 169 6.99 10.56 13.31
CA PRO A 169 7.88 11.70 13.23
C PRO A 169 8.72 11.83 14.52
N LEU A 170 9.81 12.57 14.41
CA LEU A 170 10.74 12.85 15.50
C LEU A 170 10.04 13.68 16.59
N PRO A 171 10.10 13.28 17.88
CA PRO A 171 9.54 14.08 18.96
C PRO A 171 10.10 15.51 18.96
N GLY A 172 9.22 16.51 18.88
CA GLY A 172 9.59 17.92 18.81
C GLY A 172 9.87 18.46 17.41
N ASN A 173 9.92 17.60 16.39
CA ASN A 173 10.04 18.00 14.98
C ASN A 173 9.18 17.09 14.08
N ASN A 174 7.94 17.52 13.82
CA ASN A 174 6.95 16.74 13.08
C ASN A 174 7.25 16.58 11.59
N ASP A 175 8.26 17.28 11.07
CA ASP A 175 8.63 17.27 9.65
C ASP A 175 9.73 16.25 9.34
N VAL A 176 10.29 15.59 10.36
CA VAL A 176 11.39 14.64 10.24
C VAL A 176 10.96 13.27 10.73
N LEU A 177 11.25 12.21 9.98
CA LEU A 177 11.06 10.83 10.42
C LEU A 177 11.96 10.49 11.63
N ASP A 178 11.39 9.91 12.69
CA ASP A 178 12.20 9.30 13.74
C ASP A 178 12.84 8.00 13.23
N LYS A 179 14.11 8.08 12.84
CA LYS A 179 14.88 6.95 12.31
C LYS A 179 14.96 5.78 13.30
N ASN A 180 14.77 5.99 14.61
CA ASN A 180 14.69 4.89 15.58
C ASN A 180 13.45 4.03 15.37
N THR A 181 12.36 4.58 14.84
CA THR A 181 11.13 3.83 14.57
C THR A 181 11.16 3.02 13.28
N LEU A 182 12.26 3.07 12.51
CA LEU A 182 12.48 2.21 11.34
C LEU A 182 12.75 0.75 11.70
N LYS A 183 12.97 0.42 12.98
CA LYS A 183 13.11 -0.95 13.47
C LYS A 183 11.92 -1.32 14.35
N LEU A 184 11.60 -2.60 14.42
CA LEU A 184 10.59 -3.09 15.35
C LEU A 184 11.09 -3.04 16.81
N HIS A 185 10.44 -2.22 17.62
CA HIS A 185 10.62 -2.11 19.07
C HIS A 185 9.34 -2.52 19.80
N THR A 186 9.42 -3.59 20.58
CA THR A 186 8.29 -4.08 21.40
C THR A 186 8.23 -3.43 22.79
N LYS A 187 9.31 -2.79 23.22
CA LYS A 187 9.47 -2.14 24.54
C LYS A 187 10.31 -0.86 24.42
N GLY A 188 10.32 -0.04 25.47
CA GLY A 188 11.15 1.16 25.57
C GLY A 188 10.55 2.41 24.91
N PRO A 189 11.31 3.52 24.86
CA PRO A 189 10.82 4.83 24.41
C PRO A 189 10.41 4.83 22.93
N TYR A 190 11.01 3.96 22.11
CA TYR A 190 10.73 3.84 20.68
C TYR A 190 9.69 2.76 20.36
N LYS A 191 8.92 2.28 21.36
CA LYS A 191 7.92 1.21 21.17
C LYS A 191 6.99 1.56 20.00
N ASN A 192 6.93 0.65 19.04
CA ASN A 192 6.18 0.82 17.80
C ASN A 192 5.53 -0.47 17.28
N SER A 193 5.49 -1.53 18.08
CA SER A 193 4.72 -2.73 17.79
C SER A 193 3.25 -2.40 17.44
N PRO A 194 2.63 -3.06 16.44
CA PRO A 194 1.28 -2.73 15.94
C PRO A 194 0.16 -2.94 16.97
N GLY A 195 0.37 -3.77 18.00
CA GLY A 195 -0.67 -4.05 19.00
C GLY A 195 -1.94 -4.61 18.37
N ARG A 196 -3.11 -4.02 18.68
CA ARG A 196 -4.41 -4.46 18.13
C ARG A 196 -4.56 -4.22 16.63
N SER A 197 -3.84 -3.27 16.03
CA SER A 197 -3.89 -3.04 14.58
C SER A 197 -3.33 -4.22 13.78
N LYS A 198 -2.61 -5.15 14.44
CA LYS A 198 -2.05 -6.34 13.81
C LYS A 198 -3.09 -7.13 13.02
N GLN A 199 -4.31 -7.28 13.53
CA GLN A 199 -5.38 -8.04 12.86
C GLN A 199 -5.81 -7.40 11.53
N VAL A 200 -5.72 -6.07 11.41
CA VAL A 200 -6.13 -5.32 10.21
C VAL A 200 -5.10 -5.49 9.10
N TYR A 201 -3.81 -5.44 9.45
CA TYR A 201 -2.70 -5.43 8.49
C TYR A 201 -2.10 -6.81 8.22
N ALA A 202 -2.34 -7.80 9.09
CA ALA A 202 -1.83 -9.16 8.92
C ALA A 202 -2.24 -9.83 7.60
N PRO A 203 -3.48 -9.70 7.09
CA PRO A 203 -3.85 -10.27 5.80
C PRO A 203 -3.00 -9.73 4.64
N LEU A 204 -2.66 -8.43 4.66
CA LEU A 204 -1.82 -7.83 3.64
C LEU A 204 -0.38 -8.34 3.75
N ALA A 205 0.18 -8.41 4.96
CA ALA A 205 1.53 -8.95 5.20
C ALA A 205 1.63 -10.41 4.74
N HIS A 206 0.59 -11.20 5.01
CA HIS A 206 0.49 -12.60 4.59
C HIS A 206 0.52 -12.75 3.07
N LYS A 207 -0.26 -11.92 2.34
CA LYS A 207 -0.25 -11.92 0.87
C LYS A 207 1.15 -11.63 0.29
N PHE A 208 1.85 -10.63 0.80
CA PHE A 208 3.21 -10.34 0.34
C PHE A 208 4.24 -11.40 0.72
N ALA A 209 4.04 -12.12 1.83
CA ALA A 209 4.95 -13.16 2.29
C ALA A 209 4.77 -14.49 1.54
N GLN A 210 3.52 -14.87 1.22
CA GLN A 210 3.21 -16.17 0.64
C GLN A 210 3.01 -16.16 -0.87
N GLY A 211 2.74 -14.99 -1.46
CA GLY A 211 2.22 -14.91 -2.81
C GLY A 211 0.71 -14.67 -2.82
N GLY A 212 0.20 -14.32 -4.01
CA GLY A 212 -1.24 -14.34 -4.26
C GLY A 212 -1.76 -15.75 -4.54
N ASP A 213 -3.07 -15.94 -4.42
CA ASP A 213 -3.74 -17.17 -4.85
C ASP A 213 -3.72 -17.28 -6.38
N SER A 214 -3.81 -18.49 -6.93
CA SER A 214 -3.66 -18.75 -8.37
C SER A 214 -4.68 -18.03 -9.28
N SER A 215 -5.78 -17.52 -8.72
CA SER A 215 -6.89 -16.90 -9.46
C SER A 215 -6.97 -15.38 -9.29
N GLY A 216 -6.01 -14.73 -8.62
CA GLY A 216 -6.06 -13.30 -8.31
C GLY A 216 -4.74 -12.57 -8.56
N PRO A 217 -4.65 -11.28 -8.19
CA PRO A 217 -3.40 -10.55 -8.24
C PRO A 217 -2.33 -11.25 -7.40
N MET A 218 -1.15 -11.41 -7.98
CA MET A 218 0.00 -12.01 -7.30
C MET A 218 0.75 -10.94 -6.52
N PHE A 219 0.87 -11.13 -5.21
CA PHE A 219 1.64 -10.24 -4.34
C PHE A 219 3.04 -10.80 -4.16
N GLY A 220 4.05 -9.96 -4.06
CA GLY A 220 5.40 -10.45 -3.80
C GLY A 220 6.40 -9.37 -3.48
N VAL A 221 7.64 -9.81 -3.23
CA VAL A 221 8.81 -8.96 -3.07
C VAL A 221 9.82 -9.39 -4.13
N ASP A 222 10.31 -8.45 -4.94
CA ASP A 222 11.27 -8.75 -5.99
C ASP A 222 12.72 -8.85 -5.45
N SER A 223 13.67 -9.15 -6.33
CA SER A 223 15.09 -9.29 -5.96
C SER A 223 15.73 -8.00 -5.48
N SER A 224 15.14 -6.84 -5.76
CA SER A 224 15.60 -5.54 -5.26
C SER A 224 15.01 -5.19 -3.89
N GLY A 225 14.14 -6.05 -3.34
CA GLY A 225 13.45 -5.79 -2.09
C GLY A 225 12.25 -4.85 -2.26
N ARG A 226 11.69 -4.71 -3.47
CA ARG A 226 10.48 -3.93 -3.72
C ARG A 226 9.24 -4.80 -3.62
N ALA A 227 8.23 -4.31 -2.91
CA ALA A 227 6.91 -4.94 -2.94
C ALA A 227 6.23 -4.69 -4.29
N PHE A 228 5.61 -5.73 -4.83
CA PHE A 228 4.86 -5.66 -6.08
C PHE A 228 3.50 -6.35 -6.00
N ILE A 229 2.59 -5.90 -6.86
CA ILE A 229 1.39 -6.63 -7.25
C ILE A 229 1.48 -6.90 -8.75
N GLU A 230 1.31 -8.14 -9.16
CA GLU A 230 1.28 -8.54 -10.56
C GLU A 230 -0.16 -8.92 -10.94
N GLU A 231 -0.64 -8.33 -12.02
CA GLU A 231 -1.99 -8.53 -12.54
C GLU A 231 -1.93 -9.08 -13.97
N ASP A 232 -2.82 -10.01 -14.28
CA ASP A 232 -3.07 -10.50 -15.63
C ASP A 232 -4.04 -9.55 -16.34
N LEU A 233 -3.67 -9.05 -17.51
CA LEU A 233 -4.48 -8.14 -18.32
C LEU A 233 -5.56 -8.87 -19.16
N GLY A 234 -5.62 -10.21 -19.07
CA GLY A 234 -6.58 -11.06 -19.76
C GLY A 234 -6.20 -11.42 -21.20
N ASN A 235 -5.14 -10.80 -21.73
CA ASN A 235 -4.53 -11.11 -23.03
C ASN A 235 -3.25 -11.97 -22.89
N GLY A 236 -2.99 -12.50 -21.69
CA GLY A 236 -1.75 -13.22 -21.36
C GLY A 236 -0.57 -12.30 -21.00
N GLU A 237 -0.72 -10.97 -21.15
CA GLU A 237 0.25 -10.01 -20.66
C GLU A 237 0.06 -9.78 -19.17
N ARG A 238 1.18 -9.55 -18.48
CA ARG A 238 1.19 -9.23 -17.05
C ARG A 238 1.75 -7.85 -16.81
N THR A 239 1.10 -7.10 -15.93
CA THR A 239 1.61 -5.81 -15.46
C THR A 239 2.07 -5.93 -14.03
N ARG A 240 3.22 -5.33 -13.71
CA ARG A 240 3.77 -5.30 -12.36
C ARG A 240 3.65 -3.90 -11.77
N LEU A 241 2.97 -3.80 -10.64
CA LEU A 241 2.74 -2.58 -9.88
C LEU A 241 3.73 -2.55 -8.70
N LEU A 242 4.79 -1.77 -8.78
CA LEU A 242 5.79 -1.63 -7.72
C LEU A 242 5.29 -0.63 -6.66
N ILE A 243 4.81 -1.14 -5.54
CA ILE A 243 4.12 -0.34 -4.52
C ILE A 243 5.15 0.40 -3.67
N TYR A 244 4.79 1.60 -3.23
CA TYR A 244 5.59 2.35 -2.27
C TYR A 244 4.75 3.04 -1.18
N LEU A 245 3.50 3.41 -1.48
CA LEU A 245 2.59 4.06 -0.53
C LEU A 245 1.18 3.50 -0.67
N VAL A 246 0.51 3.26 0.45
CA VAL A 246 -0.92 2.90 0.52
C VAL A 246 -1.61 3.94 1.40
N TRP A 247 -2.51 4.72 0.81
CA TRP A 247 -3.32 5.70 1.52
C TRP A 247 -4.63 5.07 1.99
N GLN A 248 -4.98 5.25 3.26
CA GLN A 248 -6.26 4.85 3.85
C GLN A 248 -7.17 6.07 3.96
N GLU A 249 -8.28 6.05 3.24
CA GLU A 249 -9.22 7.18 3.15
C GLU A 249 -10.52 6.91 3.93
N ALA A 250 -11.03 5.68 3.90
CA ALA A 250 -12.26 5.33 4.58
C ALA A 250 -12.18 3.93 5.20
N TRP A 251 -12.84 3.73 6.33
CA TRP A 251 -12.92 2.42 6.98
C TRP A 251 -14.21 2.29 7.78
N SER A 252 -14.69 1.06 7.90
CA SER A 252 -15.86 0.73 8.70
C SER A 252 -15.60 0.93 10.20
N SER A 253 -16.65 1.22 10.97
CA SER A 253 -16.55 1.27 12.43
C SER A 253 -16.36 -0.13 13.05
N PRO A 254 -15.81 -0.23 14.27
CA PRO A 254 -15.69 -1.50 14.99
C PRO A 254 -17.02 -2.23 15.23
N ILE A 255 -18.17 -1.54 15.17
CA ILE A 255 -19.51 -2.12 15.31
C ILE A 255 -20.22 -2.38 13.97
N ALA A 256 -19.63 -2.01 12.84
CA ALA A 256 -20.23 -2.26 11.52
C ALA A 256 -20.33 -3.76 11.24
N PHE A 257 -21.47 -4.20 10.69
CA PHE A 257 -21.70 -5.60 10.29
C PHE A 257 -20.70 -6.05 9.20
N ARG A 258 -20.40 -5.17 8.24
CA ARG A 258 -19.40 -5.41 7.20
C ARG A 258 -18.14 -4.60 7.48
N LYS A 259 -17.01 -5.27 7.55
CA LYS A 259 -15.70 -4.63 7.76
C LYS A 259 -15.08 -4.28 6.42
N PHE A 260 -14.69 -3.01 6.28
CA PHE A 260 -13.95 -2.57 5.11
C PHE A 260 -12.86 -1.55 5.45
N VAL A 261 -11.85 -1.50 4.60
CA VAL A 261 -10.86 -0.43 4.50
C VAL A 261 -10.75 -0.05 3.03
N ARG A 262 -10.78 1.24 2.71
CA ARG A 262 -10.72 1.79 1.36
C ARG A 262 -9.69 2.90 1.28
N GLY A 263 -9.12 3.06 0.10
CA GLY A 263 -8.25 4.19 -0.20
C GLY A 263 -7.56 3.99 -1.53
N LYS A 264 -6.31 4.42 -1.62
CA LYS A 264 -5.53 4.34 -2.87
C LYS A 264 -4.17 3.68 -2.65
N ILE A 265 -3.73 2.91 -3.64
CA ILE A 265 -2.39 2.33 -3.73
C ILE A 265 -1.59 3.17 -4.71
N CYS A 266 -0.45 3.71 -4.29
CA CYS A 266 0.50 4.40 -5.16
C CYS A 266 1.63 3.46 -5.56
N TYR A 267 1.98 3.47 -6.85
CA TYR A 267 2.92 2.52 -7.43
C TYR A 267 3.67 3.11 -8.62
N GLN A 268 4.79 2.47 -8.98
CA GLN A 268 5.44 2.62 -10.29
C GLN A 268 5.02 1.44 -11.18
N ARG A 269 4.81 1.67 -12.47
CA ARG A 269 4.62 0.57 -13.43
C ARG A 269 5.98 -0.04 -13.75
N GLY A 270 6.22 -1.26 -13.29
CA GLY A 270 7.35 -2.05 -13.75
C GLY A 270 7.01 -2.72 -15.08
N ARG A 271 7.84 -2.55 -16.11
CA ARG A 271 7.84 -3.48 -17.24
C ARG A 271 8.62 -4.73 -16.80
N LEU A 272 8.05 -5.90 -17.01
CA LEU A 272 8.70 -7.19 -16.77
C LEU A 272 9.82 -7.45 -17.80
N GLU A 273 9.72 -6.83 -18.97
CA GLU A 273 10.72 -6.89 -20.02
C GLU A 273 11.74 -5.77 -19.84
N ALA A 274 13.02 -6.13 -19.92
CA ALA A 274 14.13 -5.21 -19.77
C ALA A 274 13.94 -4.02 -20.71
N PRO A 275 13.83 -2.78 -20.19
CA PRO A 275 13.75 -1.62 -21.06
C PRO A 275 15.00 -1.61 -21.94
N GLY A 276 14.79 -1.42 -23.25
CA GLY A 276 15.89 -1.11 -24.15
C GLY A 276 16.68 0.10 -23.61
N PRO A 277 17.98 0.21 -23.92
CA PRO A 277 18.90 1.16 -23.29
C PRO A 277 18.55 2.66 -23.44
N GLU A 278 17.52 3.01 -24.21
CA GLU A 278 17.18 4.40 -24.55
C GLU A 278 15.95 4.98 -23.84
N GLU A 279 15.05 4.19 -23.26
CA GLU A 279 13.91 4.74 -22.52
C GLU A 279 14.22 4.85 -21.03
N GLN A 280 15.03 5.85 -20.65
CA GLN A 280 14.94 6.46 -19.31
C GLN A 280 13.61 7.22 -19.22
N THR A 281 12.50 6.48 -19.25
CA THR A 281 11.19 7.03 -18.95
C THR A 281 11.27 7.51 -17.51
N ALA A 282 11.15 8.83 -17.31
CA ALA A 282 10.95 9.42 -15.99
C ALA A 282 9.94 8.55 -15.25
N SER A 283 10.31 8.03 -14.08
CA SER A 283 9.47 7.07 -13.34
C SER A 283 8.08 7.65 -13.15
N LEU A 284 7.13 7.20 -13.98
CA LEU A 284 5.75 7.65 -13.89
C LEU A 284 5.13 6.95 -12.68
N PHE A 285 4.68 7.76 -11.73
CA PHE A 285 3.94 7.27 -10.59
C PHE A 285 2.45 7.24 -10.94
N PHE A 286 1.76 6.24 -10.41
CA PHE A 286 0.34 6.04 -10.60
C PHE A 286 -0.34 5.73 -9.29
N ALA A 287 -1.66 5.88 -9.26
CA ALA A 287 -2.47 5.41 -8.16
C ALA A 287 -3.77 4.77 -8.61
N ARG A 288 -4.23 3.78 -7.84
CA ARG A 288 -5.52 3.09 -8.05
C ARG A 288 -6.25 2.95 -6.73
N GLN A 289 -7.58 3.02 -6.78
CA GLN A 289 -8.37 2.72 -5.60
C GLN A 289 -8.27 1.25 -5.21
N TYR A 290 -8.43 0.98 -3.93
CA TYR A 290 -8.55 -0.38 -3.42
C TYR A 290 -9.60 -0.47 -2.31
N GLU A 291 -10.09 -1.68 -2.11
CA GLU A 291 -10.94 -2.05 -0.97
C GLU A 291 -10.42 -3.36 -0.36
N ILE A 292 -10.23 -3.36 0.96
CA ILE A 292 -10.09 -4.59 1.74
C ILE A 292 -11.43 -4.87 2.37
N ARG A 293 -12.06 -6.00 2.02
CA ARG A 293 -13.35 -6.43 2.56
C ARG A 293 -13.32 -7.93 2.81
N ASP A 294 -13.68 -8.33 4.03
CA ASP A 294 -13.72 -9.73 4.46
C ASP A 294 -12.42 -10.51 4.19
N GLY A 295 -11.27 -9.84 4.38
CA GLY A 295 -9.94 -10.41 4.16
C GLY A 295 -9.46 -10.43 2.69
N ASN A 296 -10.35 -10.11 1.75
CA ASN A 296 -10.03 -10.00 0.33
C ASN A 296 -9.57 -8.59 -0.01
N VAL A 297 -8.64 -8.48 -0.95
CA VAL A 297 -8.13 -7.20 -1.46
C VAL A 297 -8.62 -7.05 -2.90
N PHE A 298 -9.40 -5.99 -3.13
CA PHE A 298 -9.91 -5.61 -4.45
C PHE A 298 -9.21 -4.34 -4.90
N ILE A 299 -8.81 -4.27 -6.17
CA ILE A 299 -8.08 -3.14 -6.74
C ILE A 299 -8.89 -2.62 -7.94
N ALA A 300 -8.97 -1.28 -8.06
CA ALA A 300 -9.47 -0.48 -9.20
C ALA A 300 -9.10 -1.16 -10.51
N SER A 301 -9.84 -1.13 -11.62
CA SER A 301 -9.31 -1.73 -12.87
C SER A 301 -8.06 -0.98 -13.37
N ALA A 302 -7.29 -1.58 -14.29
CA ALA A 302 -6.06 -0.94 -14.81
C ALA A 302 -6.34 0.41 -15.52
N GLY A 303 -7.52 0.54 -16.15
CA GLY A 303 -7.98 1.79 -16.76
C GLY A 303 -8.32 2.89 -15.74
N ASP A 304 -8.43 2.54 -14.46
CA ASP A 304 -8.75 3.46 -13.37
C ASP A 304 -7.51 4.08 -12.71
N GLY A 305 -6.33 3.79 -13.26
CA GLY A 305 -5.07 4.35 -12.79
C GLY A 305 -4.95 5.84 -13.11
N GLU A 306 -4.83 6.67 -12.08
CA GLU A 306 -4.55 8.09 -12.24
C GLU A 306 -3.04 8.36 -12.17
N PRO A 307 -2.47 9.16 -13.07
CA PRO A 307 -1.07 9.57 -12.97
C PRO A 307 -0.88 10.49 -11.77
N ILE A 308 0.24 10.33 -11.08
CA ILE A 308 0.68 11.22 -10.00
C ILE A 308 2.07 11.76 -10.33
N HIS A 309 2.27 13.06 -10.08
CA HIS A 309 3.48 13.78 -10.51
C HIS A 309 4.52 13.94 -9.41
N SER A 310 4.19 13.52 -8.19
CA SER A 310 5.03 13.61 -7.01
C SER A 310 4.97 12.30 -6.24
N LEU A 311 6.04 12.01 -5.50
CA LEU A 311 6.12 10.81 -4.68
C LEU A 311 5.03 10.80 -3.61
N LEU A 312 4.91 11.91 -2.87
CA LEU A 312 3.75 12.20 -2.05
C LEU A 312 2.70 12.93 -2.89
N PRO A 313 1.53 12.34 -3.15
CA PRO A 313 0.52 13.00 -3.97
C PRO A 313 -0.08 14.22 -3.23
N PRO A 314 -0.64 15.20 -3.96
CA PRO A 314 -1.27 16.38 -3.36
C PRO A 314 -2.54 16.01 -2.58
N ASP A 315 -3.03 16.85 -1.68
CA ASP A 315 -4.22 16.52 -0.86
C ASP A 315 -5.51 16.29 -1.69
N SER A 316 -5.61 16.81 -2.92
CA SER A 316 -6.71 16.50 -3.85
C SER A 316 -6.78 15.01 -4.24
N PHE A 317 -5.68 14.28 -4.04
CA PHE A 317 -5.60 12.83 -4.17
C PHE A 317 -6.59 12.06 -3.29
N GLN A 318 -7.05 12.65 -2.20
CA GLN A 318 -7.97 12.00 -1.27
C GLN A 318 -9.36 11.77 -1.84
N GLU A 319 -9.71 12.44 -2.96
CA GLU A 319 -10.99 12.27 -3.62
C GLU A 319 -11.14 10.84 -4.15
N MET A 320 -12.19 10.16 -3.72
CA MET A 320 -12.53 8.80 -4.14
C MET A 320 -13.59 8.82 -5.25
N TYR A 321 -13.92 7.68 -5.82
CA TYR A 321 -14.98 7.50 -6.82
C TYR A 321 -15.73 6.22 -6.47
N GLU A 322 -16.95 6.08 -6.97
CA GLU A 322 -17.67 4.83 -6.81
C GLU A 322 -16.95 3.73 -7.60
N THR A 323 -16.62 2.65 -6.90
CA THR A 323 -15.96 1.47 -7.45
C THR A 323 -16.91 0.29 -7.35
N HIS A 324 -17.07 -0.42 -8.46
CA HIS A 324 -17.75 -1.70 -8.50
C HIS A 324 -16.67 -2.78 -8.51
N PHE A 325 -16.41 -3.34 -7.33
CA PHE A 325 -15.50 -4.47 -7.12
C PHE A 325 -16.25 -5.80 -7.15
#